data_AF-A0A2P6W1M0-F1
#
_entry.id   AF-A0A2P6W1M0-F1
#
_cell.length_a   1.000
_cell.length_b   1.000
_cell.length_c   1.000
_cell.angle_alpha   90.00
_cell.angle_beta   90.00
_cell.angle_gamma   90.00
#
_symmetry.space_group_name_H-M   'P 1'
#
loop_
_entity.id
_entity.type
_entity.pdbx_description
1 polymer ?
#
loop_
_entity_poly.entity_id
_entity_poly.type
_entity_poly.pdbx_seq_one_letter_code
_entity_poly.pdbx_strand_id
1 'polypeptide(L)'
;MEEIENLDELESGDKILFDDRKQPLEVSKVEEDRVLVAGPSGGEYEIYGEDGTRLWSKEGNRRYSSYCEDLRKVGNWVREDDVWKHSSGTVIELEKNEIGYWMIEAEGLDIGEELDVPRYGYSDKEKAEEEVEKVVKNNPEG
;
A
#
# COMPACT_ATOMS: atom_id res chain seq x y z
N MET A 1 0.53 6.29 -11.16
CA MET A 1 0.84 6.86 -9.84
C MET A 1 0.99 8.36 -10.01
N GLU A 2 0.63 9.13 -8.99
CA GLU A 2 0.63 10.60 -9.02
C GLU A 2 1.63 11.08 -7.97
N GLU A 3 2.71 11.71 -8.43
CA GLU A 3 3.66 12.42 -7.55
C GLU A 3 2.97 13.67 -7.01
N ILE A 4 3.12 13.90 -5.71
CA ILE A 4 2.50 15.02 -5.03
C ILE A 4 3.55 16.11 -4.86
N GLU A 5 3.35 17.24 -5.54
CA GLU A 5 4.22 18.41 -5.40
C GLU A 5 3.78 19.28 -4.22
N ASN A 6 2.48 19.29 -3.88
CA ASN A 6 1.94 20.11 -2.78
C ASN A 6 1.04 19.31 -1.83
N LEU A 7 1.21 19.56 -0.53
CA LEU A 7 0.42 18.88 0.50
C LEU A 7 -1.08 19.18 0.45
N ASP A 8 -1.49 20.28 -0.19
CA ASP A 8 -2.90 20.65 -0.40
C ASP A 8 -3.66 19.68 -1.31
N GLU A 9 -2.95 18.81 -2.05
CA GLU A 9 -3.54 17.80 -2.93
C GLU A 9 -4.01 16.54 -2.15
N LEU A 10 -3.68 16.46 -0.86
CA LEU A 10 -4.05 15.36 0.01
C LEU A 10 -5.40 15.59 0.69
N GLU A 11 -6.12 14.49 0.94
CA GLU A 11 -7.37 14.46 1.68
C GLU A 11 -7.28 13.45 2.84
N SER A 12 -8.11 13.64 3.87
CA SER A 12 -8.22 12.67 4.97
C SER A 12 -8.71 11.32 4.43
N GLY A 13 -8.02 10.25 4.81
CA GLY A 13 -8.23 8.90 4.30
C GLY A 13 -7.34 8.52 3.11
N ASP A 14 -6.59 9.47 2.53
CA ASP A 14 -5.62 9.14 1.50
C ASP A 14 -4.48 8.28 2.03
N LYS A 15 -3.95 7.42 1.17
CA LYS A 15 -2.75 6.63 1.45
C LYS A 15 -1.58 7.23 0.70
N ILE A 16 -0.45 7.38 1.39
CA ILE A 16 0.76 7.98 0.82
C ILE A 16 1.97 7.08 1.05
N LEU A 17 2.88 7.09 0.09
CA LEU A 17 4.21 6.50 0.16
C LEU A 17 5.25 7.58 -0.13
N PHE A 18 6.46 7.37 0.36
CA PHE A 18 7.60 8.24 0.11
C PHE A 18 8.88 7.46 0.40
N ASP A 19 10.00 7.94 -0.16
CA ASP A 19 11.29 7.26 -0.16
C ASP A 19 11.15 5.75 -0.50
N ASP A 20 11.93 4.91 0.19
CA ASP A 20 11.95 3.45 0.10
C ASP A 20 10.94 2.76 1.04
N ARG A 21 9.89 3.47 1.48
CA ARG A 21 8.90 2.84 2.38
C ARG A 21 8.15 1.73 1.65
N LYS A 22 7.91 0.63 2.36
CA LYS A 22 7.13 -0.51 1.85
C LYS A 22 5.66 -0.47 2.20
N GLN A 23 5.31 0.30 3.24
CA GLN A 23 3.95 0.38 3.73
C GLN A 23 3.48 1.83 3.75
N PRO A 24 2.31 2.11 3.15
CA PRO A 24 1.77 3.45 3.10
C PRO A 24 1.40 3.96 4.50
N LEU A 25 1.38 5.29 4.62
CA LEU A 25 0.79 6.01 5.75
C LEU A 25 -0.59 6.49 5.34
N GLU A 26 -1.52 6.58 6.29
CA GLU A 26 -2.86 7.10 6.07
C GLU A 26 -2.96 8.56 6.53
N VAL A 27 -3.44 9.45 5.67
CA VAL A 27 -3.65 10.85 6.00
C VAL A 27 -4.79 10.97 6.99
N SER A 28 -4.47 11.36 8.21
CA SER A 28 -5.45 11.58 9.28
C SER A 28 -6.08 12.96 9.15
N LYS A 29 -5.27 14.00 8.90
CA LYS A 29 -5.74 15.39 8.84
C LYS A 29 -4.80 16.24 7.99
N VAL A 30 -5.36 17.16 7.21
CA VAL A 30 -4.62 18.19 6.46
C VAL A 30 -4.81 19.54 7.16
N GLU A 31 -3.71 20.25 7.37
CA GLU A 31 -3.64 21.60 7.95
C GLU A 31 -2.86 22.51 6.97
N GLU A 32 -2.95 23.84 7.13
CA GLU A 32 -2.43 24.83 6.16
C GLU A 32 -0.93 24.64 5.82
N ASP A 33 -0.13 24.19 6.77
CA ASP A 33 1.33 24.07 6.67
C ASP A 33 1.85 22.64 6.88
N ARG A 34 0.94 21.69 7.18
CA ARG A 34 1.32 20.31 7.50
C ARG A 34 0.20 19.29 7.33
N VAL A 35 0.59 18.03 7.20
CA VAL A 35 -0.30 16.87 7.11
C VAL A 35 0.01 15.87 8.22
N LEU A 36 -1.00 15.49 8.98
CA LEU A 36 -0.92 14.44 10.00
C LEU A 36 -1.21 13.09 9.35
N VAL A 37 -0.34 12.12 9.56
CA VAL A 37 -0.42 10.79 8.97
C VAL A 37 -0.21 9.69 10.00
N ALA A 38 -0.95 8.61 9.87
CA ALA A 38 -0.90 7.45 10.75
C ALA A 38 -0.21 6.28 10.03
N GLY A 39 0.74 5.65 10.71
CA GLY A 39 1.39 4.45 10.24
C GLY A 39 0.62 3.19 10.61
N PRO A 40 0.84 2.09 9.86
CA PRO A 40 0.12 0.83 10.02
C PRO A 40 0.34 0.16 11.40
N SER A 41 1.35 0.58 12.16
CA SER A 41 1.61 0.10 13.53
C SER A 41 1.19 1.08 14.62
N GLY A 42 0.39 2.10 14.28
CA GLY A 42 -0.12 3.10 15.23
C GLY A 42 0.84 4.24 15.56
N GLY A 43 1.88 4.44 14.73
CA GLY A 43 2.75 5.62 14.85
C GLY A 43 2.11 6.82 14.17
N GLU A 44 2.13 7.98 14.81
CA GLU A 44 1.65 9.25 14.22
C GLU A 44 2.86 10.06 13.71
N TYR A 45 2.72 10.65 12.53
CA TYR A 45 3.73 11.50 11.91
C TYR A 45 3.11 12.80 11.41
N GLU A 46 3.87 13.89 11.46
CA GLU A 46 3.50 15.16 10.81
C GLU A 46 4.41 15.40 9.62
N ILE A 47 3.87 15.83 8.48
CA ILE A 47 4.57 16.13 7.23
C ILE A 47 4.45 17.63 6.95
N TYR A 48 5.55 18.36 6.74
CA TYR A 48 5.54 19.83 6.52
C TYR A 48 5.87 20.22 5.08
N GLY A 49 5.22 21.26 4.54
CA GLY A 49 5.34 21.64 3.11
C GLY A 49 6.53 22.56 2.77
N GLU A 50 6.95 23.45 3.67
CA GLU A 50 8.06 24.39 3.42
C GLU A 50 9.43 23.74 3.75
N ASP A 51 10.39 23.79 2.81
CA ASP A 51 11.76 23.24 2.92
C ASP A 51 11.87 21.71 2.95
N GLY A 52 10.92 21.03 2.29
CA GLY A 52 10.93 19.60 2.06
C GLY A 52 10.36 18.81 3.23
N THR A 53 9.52 17.87 2.83
CA THR A 53 8.65 17.05 3.65
C THR A 53 9.40 16.46 4.84
N ARG A 54 9.16 16.94 6.07
CA ARG A 54 9.76 16.36 7.29
C ARG A 54 8.72 15.61 8.08
N LEU A 55 8.97 14.34 8.38
CA LEU A 55 8.17 13.54 9.32
C LEU A 55 8.51 13.87 10.77
N TRP A 56 7.52 14.15 11.60
CA TRP A 56 7.69 14.30 13.05
C TRP A 56 6.94 13.22 13.83
N SER A 57 7.65 12.36 14.55
CA SER A 57 7.04 11.51 15.59
C SER A 57 6.97 12.29 16.91
N LYS A 58 5.90 12.09 17.68
CA LYS A 58 5.70 12.67 19.02
C LYS A 58 6.92 12.50 19.94
N GLU A 59 7.15 13.50 20.80
CA GLU A 59 8.29 13.61 21.72
C GLU A 59 8.52 12.31 22.52
N GLY A 60 9.72 11.72 22.41
CA GLY A 60 10.12 10.50 23.15
C GLY A 60 10.50 9.29 22.29
N ASN A 61 10.31 9.35 20.97
CA ASN A 61 10.67 8.27 20.05
C ASN A 61 12.02 8.52 19.35
N ARG A 62 12.87 7.49 19.20
CA ARG A 62 14.29 7.61 18.80
C ARG A 62 14.53 8.01 17.33
N ARG A 63 13.48 8.12 16.50
CA ARG A 63 13.55 8.51 15.09
C ARG A 63 12.91 9.89 14.93
N TYR A 64 13.69 10.92 15.25
CA TYR A 64 13.21 12.26 15.58
C TYR A 64 12.88 13.16 14.38
N SER A 65 13.28 12.78 13.17
CA SER A 65 12.93 13.49 11.93
C SER A 65 13.48 12.72 10.74
N SER A 66 12.66 12.46 9.72
CA SER A 66 13.15 12.00 8.43
C SER A 66 12.64 12.95 7.36
N TYR A 67 13.52 13.27 6.41
CA TYR A 67 13.13 13.91 5.17
C TYR A 67 12.29 12.89 4.38
N CYS A 68 11.32 13.37 3.63
CA CYS A 68 10.39 12.58 2.85
C CYS A 68 10.48 13.14 1.42
N GLU A 69 11.20 12.40 0.59
CA GLU A 69 11.36 12.66 -0.83
C GLU A 69 10.39 11.76 -1.60
N ASP A 70 10.08 12.14 -2.84
CA ASP A 70 9.23 11.34 -3.73
C ASP A 70 7.85 10.99 -3.14
N LEU A 71 7.23 11.98 -2.47
CA LEU A 71 5.90 11.82 -1.89
C LEU A 71 4.89 11.51 -3.00
N ARG A 72 4.21 10.38 -2.86
CA ARG A 72 3.28 9.89 -3.89
C ARG A 72 1.99 9.38 -3.28
N LYS A 73 0.89 9.65 -3.98
CA LYS A 73 -0.43 9.14 -3.62
C LYS A 73 -0.53 7.68 -4.05
N VAL A 74 -0.93 6.85 -3.10
CA VAL A 74 -1.10 5.42 -3.28
C VAL A 74 -2.58 5.14 -3.47
N GLY A 75 -2.87 4.22 -4.38
CA GLY A 75 -4.24 3.80 -4.64
C GLY A 75 -4.83 2.94 -3.52
N ASN A 76 -6.01 2.39 -3.79
CA ASN A 76 -6.68 1.48 -2.88
C ASN A 76 -6.96 0.15 -3.54
N TRP A 77 -6.65 -0.92 -2.80
CA TRP A 77 -7.12 -2.26 -3.09
C TRP A 77 -8.50 -2.46 -2.51
N VAL A 78 -9.42 -2.96 -3.34
CA VAL A 78 -10.78 -3.35 -2.94
C VAL A 78 -10.94 -4.83 -3.28
N ARG A 79 -11.40 -5.62 -2.31
CA ARG A 79 -11.73 -7.02 -2.49
C ARG A 79 -13.22 -7.18 -2.81
N GLU A 80 -13.51 -7.86 -3.91
CA GLU A 80 -14.85 -8.29 -4.34
C GLU A 80 -14.81 -9.81 -4.53
N ASP A 81 -15.31 -10.57 -3.54
CA ASP A 81 -15.24 -12.04 -3.49
C ASP A 81 -13.80 -12.58 -3.61
N ASP A 82 -13.44 -13.09 -4.78
CA ASP A 82 -12.17 -13.74 -5.13
C ASP A 82 -11.30 -12.87 -6.03
N VAL A 83 -11.63 -11.58 -6.13
CA VAL A 83 -10.95 -10.60 -6.97
C VAL A 83 -10.54 -9.40 -6.14
N TRP A 84 -9.28 -8.99 -6.24
CA TRP A 84 -8.73 -7.78 -5.67
C TRP A 84 -8.44 -6.81 -6.80
N LYS A 85 -8.99 -5.60 -6.71
CA LYS A 85 -8.81 -4.55 -7.70
C LYS A 85 -8.14 -3.36 -7.08
N HIS A 86 -7.04 -2.92 -7.68
CA HIS A 86 -6.39 -1.68 -7.32
C HIS A 86 -6.94 -0.53 -8.17
N SER A 87 -6.97 0.68 -7.61
CA SER A 87 -7.40 1.87 -8.35
C SER A 87 -6.47 2.25 -9.53
N SER A 88 -5.27 1.68 -9.62
CA SER A 88 -4.41 1.79 -10.81
C SER A 88 -4.95 1.00 -12.02
N GLY A 89 -5.87 0.07 -11.81
CA GLY A 89 -6.31 -0.92 -12.79
C GLY A 89 -5.64 -2.28 -12.65
N THR A 90 -4.71 -2.47 -11.71
CA THR A 90 -4.15 -3.79 -11.38
C THR A 90 -5.24 -4.69 -10.80
N VAL A 91 -5.29 -5.94 -11.24
CA VAL A 91 -6.26 -6.94 -10.77
C VAL A 91 -5.53 -8.20 -10.36
N ILE A 92 -5.94 -8.80 -9.24
CA ILE A 92 -5.50 -10.13 -8.80
C ILE A 92 -6.76 -10.96 -8.58
N GLU A 93 -6.80 -12.17 -9.13
CA GLU A 93 -7.95 -13.08 -9.00
C GLU A 93 -7.55 -14.48 -8.56
N LEU A 94 -8.45 -15.13 -7.83
CA LEU A 94 -8.35 -16.52 -7.45
C LEU A 94 -9.27 -17.38 -8.33
N GLU A 95 -8.68 -18.14 -9.25
CA GLU A 95 -9.41 -19.07 -10.11
C GLU A 95 -9.17 -20.53 -9.69
N LYS A 96 -10.22 -21.35 -9.72
CA LYS A 96 -10.09 -22.79 -9.52
C LYS A 96 -9.89 -23.50 -10.85
N ASN A 97 -8.74 -24.15 -11.01
CA ASN A 97 -8.41 -24.89 -12.23
C ASN A 97 -9.21 -26.20 -12.38
N GLU A 98 -9.09 -26.84 -13.55
CA GLU A 98 -9.81 -28.09 -13.89
C GLU A 98 -9.54 -29.26 -12.94
N ILE A 99 -8.37 -29.27 -12.29
CA ILE A 99 -7.96 -30.31 -11.33
C ILE A 99 -8.36 -29.97 -9.88
N GLY A 100 -9.03 -28.84 -9.66
CA GLY A 100 -9.64 -28.46 -8.39
C GLY A 100 -8.71 -27.71 -7.43
N TYR A 101 -7.60 -27.17 -7.90
CA TYR A 101 -6.66 -26.33 -7.14
C TYR A 101 -6.88 -24.85 -7.47
N TRP A 102 -6.59 -23.99 -6.51
CA TRP A 102 -6.69 -22.53 -6.62
C TRP A 102 -5.41 -21.94 -7.19
N MET A 103 -5.55 -21.13 -8.22
CA MET A 103 -4.50 -20.39 -8.90
C MET A 103 -4.68 -18.90 -8.57
N ILE A 104 -3.55 -18.19 -8.46
CA ILE A 104 -3.54 -16.74 -8.35
C ILE A 104 -3.13 -16.21 -9.72
N GLU A 105 -3.99 -15.44 -10.36
CA GLU A 105 -3.68 -14.73 -11.60
C GLU A 105 -3.63 -13.24 -11.32
N ALA A 106 -2.71 -12.52 -11.96
CA ALA A 106 -2.62 -11.07 -11.85
C ALA A 106 -2.42 -10.40 -13.20
N GLU A 107 -3.16 -9.33 -13.39
CA GLU A 107 -3.09 -8.46 -14.55
C GLU A 107 -2.48 -7.12 -14.13
N GLY A 108 -1.41 -6.71 -14.82
CA GLY A 108 -0.75 -5.43 -14.57
C GLY A 108 0.32 -5.45 -13.47
N LEU A 109 0.56 -6.59 -12.84
CA LEU A 109 1.59 -6.79 -11.81
C LEU A 109 2.31 -8.13 -12.02
N ASP A 110 3.65 -8.13 -11.98
CA ASP A 110 4.44 -9.36 -12.03
C ASP A 110 4.66 -9.90 -10.62
N ILE A 111 3.88 -10.92 -10.25
CA ILE A 111 3.87 -11.51 -8.90
C ILE A 111 4.59 -12.86 -8.83
N GLY A 112 5.17 -13.30 -9.94
CA GLY A 112 5.74 -14.64 -10.08
C GLY A 112 6.92 -14.92 -9.14
N GLU A 113 7.67 -13.87 -8.77
CA GLU A 113 8.80 -13.97 -7.83
C GLU A 113 8.39 -13.76 -6.37
N GLU A 114 7.22 -13.16 -6.11
CA GLU A 114 6.72 -12.87 -4.76
C GLU A 114 5.86 -14.00 -4.18
N LEU A 115 5.24 -14.79 -5.06
CA LEU A 115 4.37 -15.89 -4.66
C LEU A 115 5.15 -17.21 -4.54
N ASP A 116 4.99 -17.90 -3.41
CA ASP A 116 5.42 -19.30 -3.28
C ASP A 116 4.31 -20.23 -3.82
N VAL A 117 3.99 -20.09 -5.12
CA VAL A 117 2.91 -20.87 -5.75
C VAL A 117 3.34 -22.32 -5.89
N PRO A 118 2.57 -23.29 -5.33
CA PRO A 118 2.81 -24.69 -5.64
C PRO A 118 2.63 -24.93 -7.14
N ARG A 119 3.40 -25.85 -7.71
CA ARG A 119 3.39 -26.17 -9.16
C ARG A 119 1.99 -26.37 -9.79
N TYR A 120 0.99 -26.77 -9.00
CA TYR A 120 -0.37 -27.05 -9.44
C TYR A 120 -1.43 -26.11 -8.83
N GLY A 121 -1.01 -25.08 -8.08
CA GLY A 121 -1.88 -24.20 -7.29
C GLY A 121 -2.08 -24.68 -5.85
N TYR A 122 -2.84 -23.92 -5.08
CA TYR A 122 -3.17 -24.20 -3.69
C TYR A 122 -4.36 -25.16 -3.60
N SER A 123 -4.24 -26.22 -2.80
CA SER A 123 -5.36 -27.14 -2.56
C SER A 123 -6.43 -26.53 -1.65
N ASP A 124 -6.09 -25.46 -0.94
CA ASP A 124 -6.88 -24.80 0.08
C ASP A 124 -7.05 -23.33 -0.31
N LYS A 125 -8.30 -22.85 -0.29
CA LYS A 125 -8.62 -21.49 -0.71
C LYS A 125 -8.06 -20.47 0.26
N GLU A 126 -8.18 -20.71 1.56
CA GLU A 126 -7.73 -19.78 2.60
C GLU A 126 -6.22 -19.53 2.46
N LYS A 127 -5.44 -20.56 2.15
CA LYS A 127 -4.01 -20.39 1.86
C LYS A 127 -3.73 -19.53 0.62
N ALA A 128 -4.51 -19.68 -0.43
CA ALA A 128 -4.37 -18.87 -1.62
C ALA A 128 -4.72 -17.40 -1.32
N GLU A 129 -5.78 -17.17 -0.55
CA GLU A 129 -6.16 -15.83 -0.07
C GLU A 129 -5.06 -15.21 0.79
N GLU A 130 -4.47 -15.96 1.73
CA GLU A 130 -3.36 -15.46 2.56
C GLU A 130 -2.15 -14.98 1.73
N GLU A 131 -1.87 -15.64 0.60
CA GLU A 131 -0.78 -15.26 -0.30
C GLU A 131 -1.15 -14.01 -1.11
N VAL A 132 -2.40 -13.91 -1.60
CA VAL A 132 -2.90 -12.68 -2.26
C VAL A 132 -2.85 -11.49 -1.31
N GLU A 133 -3.26 -11.66 -0.05
CA GLU A 133 -3.21 -10.59 0.96
C GLU A 133 -1.77 -10.12 1.22
N LYS A 134 -0.76 -11.00 1.13
CA LYS A 134 0.66 -10.60 1.20
C LYS A 134 1.07 -9.78 -0.02
N VAL A 135 0.69 -10.20 -1.22
CA VAL A 135 0.97 -9.46 -2.46
C VAL A 135 0.35 -8.07 -2.41
N VAL A 136 -0.94 -7.97 -2.08
CA VAL A 136 -1.68 -6.71 -1.94
C VAL A 136 -1.01 -5.77 -0.93
N LYS A 137 -0.53 -6.32 0.18
CA LYS A 137 0.17 -5.55 1.22
C LYS A 137 1.57 -5.09 0.80
N ASN A 138 2.26 -5.87 -0.03
CA ASN A 138 3.60 -5.56 -0.52
C ASN A 138 3.58 -4.67 -1.76
N ASN A 139 2.48 -4.66 -2.50
CA ASN A 139 2.25 -3.87 -3.70
C ASN A 139 1.13 -2.85 -3.47
N PRO A 140 1.31 -1.91 -2.52
CA PRO A 140 0.29 -0.92 -2.21
C PRO A 140 -0.02 0.01 -3.40
N GLU A 141 0.88 0.09 -4.38
CA GLU A 141 0.76 0.97 -5.55
C GLU A 141 0.09 0.34 -6.77
N GLY A 142 -0.28 -0.93 -6.68
CA GLY A 142 -0.84 -1.69 -7.79
C GLY A 142 0.22 -2.51 -8.48
#